data_AF-A0A291QCM1-F1
#
_entry.id   AF-A0A291QCM1-F1
#
_cell.length_a   1.000
_cell.length_b   1.000
_cell.length_c   1.000
_cell.angle_alpha   90.00
_cell.angle_beta   90.00
_cell.angle_gamma   90.00
#
_symmetry.space_group_name_H-M   'P 1'
#
loop_
_entity.id
_entity.type
_entity.pdbx_description
1 polymer ?
#
loop_
_entity_poly.entity_id
_entity_poly.type
_entity_poly.pdbx_seq_one_letter_code
_entity_poly.pdbx_strand_id
1 'polypeptide(L)' 'MLSVRWLDPDPANFANWTLTWTLEHEGRGTRLFLVHEGFDPDDPAQMRARKIMDGGWRSHVMRALGQVLTDL' A
#
# COMPACT_ATOMS: atom_id res chain seq x y z
N MET A 1 -6.02 12.61 -5.08
CA MET A 1 -4.91 11.63 -5.02
C MET A 1 -4.02 12.01 -3.85
N LEU A 2 -3.71 11.06 -2.97
CA LEU A 2 -2.75 11.21 -1.87
C LEU A 2 -1.56 10.32 -2.16
N SER A 3 -0.33 10.85 -2.07
CA SER A 3 0.89 10.08 -2.25
C SER A 3 1.82 10.30 -1.07
N VAL A 4 2.36 9.19 -0.54
CA VAL A 4 3.28 9.18 0.60
C VAL A 4 4.50 8.36 0.22
N ARG A 5 5.68 8.96 0.37
CA ARG A 5 6.96 8.29 0.15
C ARG A 5 7.62 7.96 1.48
N TRP A 6 8.22 6.78 1.55
CA TRP A 6 9.01 6.33 2.68
C TRP A 6 10.38 5.86 2.20
N LEU A 7 11.43 6.34 2.87
CA LEU A 7 12.81 5.94 2.65
C LEU A 7 13.38 5.39 3.96
N ASP A 8 13.73 4.12 3.97
CA ASP A 8 14.60 3.51 4.97
C ASP A 8 16.01 3.38 4.38
N PRO A 9 16.99 4.17 4.85
CA PRO A 9 18.34 4.17 4.30
C PRO A 9 19.22 3.03 4.86
N ASP A 10 18.72 2.16 5.74
CA ASP A 10 19.49 1.02 6.27
C ASP A 10 19.93 0.11 5.11
N PRO A 11 21.24 -0.06 4.84
CA PRO A 11 21.71 -0.94 3.77
C PRO A 11 21.28 -2.40 3.94
N ALA A 12 21.01 -2.86 5.16
CA ALA A 12 20.53 -4.23 5.40
C ALA A 12 19.04 -4.40 5.06
N ASN A 13 18.26 -3.32 5.06
CA ASN A 13 16.81 -3.32 4.84
C ASN A 13 16.36 -2.13 3.99
N PHE A 14 17.13 -1.82 2.95
CA PHE A 14 16.89 -0.62 2.15
C PHE A 14 15.49 -0.66 1.55
N ALA A 15 14.71 0.39 1.80
CA ALA A 15 13.37 0.54 1.27
C ALA A 15 13.20 1.96 0.76
N ASN A 16 12.79 2.10 -0.50
CA ASN A 16 12.43 3.40 -1.07
C ASN A 16 11.10 3.26 -1.79
N TRP A 17 10.03 3.25 -1.00
CA TRP A 17 8.69 2.94 -1.48
C TRP A 17 7.82 4.18 -1.56
N THR A 18 6.89 4.16 -2.51
CA THR A 18 5.84 5.16 -2.62
C THR A 18 4.48 4.48 -2.60
N LEU A 19 3.57 5.02 -1.80
CA LEU A 19 2.18 4.60 -1.76
C LEU A 19 1.30 5.71 -2.31
N THR A 20 0.50 5.39 -3.31
CA THR A 20 -0.44 6.32 -3.93
C THR A 20 -1.86 5.80 -3.79
N TRP A 21 -2.73 6.65 -3.24
CA TRP A 21 -4.15 6.41 -3.02
C TRP A 21 -4.96 7.33 -3.93
N THR A 22 -5.80 6.73 -4.77
CA THR A 22 -6.73 7.45 -5.64
C THR A 22 -8.15 7.04 -5.31
N LEU A 23 -8.98 8.03 -4.98
CA LEU A 23 -10.41 7.84 -4.73
C LEU A 23 -11.18 8.28 -5.96
N GLU A 24 -12.08 7.43 -6.42
CA GLU A 24 -13.01 7.72 -7.50
C GLU A 24 -14.44 7.41 -7.04
N HIS A 25 -15.40 8.16 -7.57
CA HIS A 25 -16.80 7.87 -7.37
C HIS A 25 -17.20 6.61 -8.13
N GLU A 26 -17.88 5.67 -7.48
CA GLU A 26 -18.39 4.44 -8.11
C GLU A 26 -19.82 4.14 -7.62
N GLY A 27 -20.81 4.49 -8.46
CA GLY A 27 -22.23 4.25 -8.17
C GLY A 27 -22.73 5.05 -6.96
N ARG A 28 -22.89 4.37 -5.80
CA ARG A 28 -23.27 5.00 -4.52
C ARG A 28 -22.12 5.00 -3.51
N GLY A 29 -20.94 4.55 -3.92
CA GLY A 29 -19.77 4.41 -3.06
C GLY A 29 -18.53 5.06 -3.64
N THR A 30 -17.41 4.72 -3.03
CA THR A 30 -16.09 5.20 -3.42
C THR A 30 -15.22 4.00 -3.79
N ARG A 31 -14.63 4.03 -4.97
CA ARG A 31 -13.58 3.10 -5.35
C ARG A 31 -12.23 3.66 -4.94
N LEU A 32 -11.47 2.88 -4.19
CA LEU A 32 -10.10 3.19 -3.82
C LEU A 32 -9.14 2.37 -4.67
N PHE A 33 -8.23 3.03 -5.37
CA PHE A 33 -7.06 2.43 -5.99
C PHE A 33 -5.85 2.67 -5.08
N LEU A 34 -5.09 1.61 -4.84
CA LEU A 34 -3.83 1.66 -4.09
C LEU A 34 -2.71 1.14 -4.98
N VAL A 35 -1.68 1.97 -5.16
CA VAL A 35 -0.42 1.59 -5.80
C VAL A 35 0.68 1.65 -4.75
N HIS A 36 1.41 0.54 -4.59
CA HIS A 36 2.60 0.47 -3.75
C HIS A 36 3.78 0.06 -4.63
N GLU A 37 4.70 1.00 -4.85
CA GLU A 37 5.78 0.89 -5.83
C GLU A 37 7.14 1.24 -5.21
N GLY A 38 8.22 0.96 -5.96
CA GLY A 38 9.61 1.19 -5.51
C GLY A 38 10.32 -0.06 -5.00
N PHE A 39 9.72 -1.24 -5.14
CA PHE A 39 10.41 -2.51 -4.89
C PHE A 39 11.49 -2.75 -5.95
N ASP A 40 12.69 -3.14 -5.50
CA ASP A 40 13.75 -3.62 -6.37
C ASP A 40 13.43 -5.06 -6.85
N PRO A 41 13.23 -5.29 -8.16
CA PRO A 41 12.95 -6.62 -8.70
C PRO A 41 14.14 -7.59 -8.61
N ASP A 42 15.36 -7.06 -8.51
CA ASP A 42 16.58 -7.86 -8.42
C ASP A 42 16.92 -8.25 -6.97
N ASP A 43 16.19 -7.70 -5.99
CA ASP A 43 16.31 -8.03 -4.57
C ASP A 43 15.25 -9.08 -4.14
N PRO A 44 15.65 -10.33 -3.84
CA PRO A 44 14.72 -11.38 -3.42
C PRO A 44 13.98 -11.07 -2.11
N ALA A 45 14.58 -10.29 -1.20
CA ALA A 45 13.95 -9.89 0.05
C ALA A 45 12.80 -8.91 -0.22
N GLN A 46 13.03 -7.91 -1.07
CA GLN A 46 11.97 -6.97 -1.48
C GLN A 46 10.87 -7.65 -2.26
N MET A 47 11.18 -8.65 -3.11
CA MET A 47 10.15 -9.41 -3.82
C MET A 47 9.30 -10.29 -2.90
N ARG A 48 9.85 -10.78 -1.78
CA ARG A 48 9.07 -11.43 -0.72
C ARG A 48 8.22 -10.42 0.04
N ALA A 49 8.79 -9.27 0.40
CA ALA A 49 8.06 -8.18 1.06
C ALA A 49 6.85 -7.75 0.23
N ARG A 50 7.01 -7.57 -1.09
CA ARG A 50 5.91 -7.26 -2.02
C ARG A 50 4.76 -8.25 -1.91
N LYS A 51 5.04 -9.56 -1.88
CA LYS A 51 4.02 -10.61 -1.75
C LYS A 51 3.31 -10.59 -0.40
N ILE A 52 4.07 -10.40 0.69
CA ILE A 52 3.51 -10.31 2.04
C ILE A 52 2.58 -9.09 2.15
N MET A 53 3.05 -7.92 1.68
CA MET A 53 2.31 -6.68 1.73
C MET A 53 1.08 -6.69 0.83
N ASP A 54 1.15 -7.29 -0.36
CA ASP A 54 -0.01 -7.47 -1.25
C ASP A 54 -1.13 -8.27 -0.57
N GLY A 55 -0.79 -9.28 0.24
CA GLY A 55 -1.73 -9.93 1.16
C GLY A 55 -2.26 -8.96 2.22
N GLY A 56 -1.35 -8.27 2.93
CA GLY A 56 -1.65 -7.31 3.99
C GLY A 56 -2.64 -6.20 3.59
N TRP A 57 -2.44 -5.59 2.43
CA TRP A 57 -3.33 -4.57 1.88
C TRP A 57 -4.74 -5.12 1.70
N ARG A 58 -4.86 -6.26 1.00
CA ARG A 58 -6.15 -6.84 0.64
C ARG A 58 -6.95 -7.37 1.83
N SER A 59 -6.30 -8.02 2.80
CA SER A 59 -7.02 -8.69 3.90
C SER A 59 -7.10 -7.88 5.18
N HIS A 60 -6.08 -7.11 5.52
CA HIS A 60 -6.00 -6.44 6.82
C HIS A 60 -6.33 -4.95 6.71
N VAL A 61 -5.64 -4.22 5.82
CA VAL A 61 -5.79 -2.76 5.77
C VAL A 61 -7.14 -2.34 5.20
N MET A 62 -7.61 -2.96 4.11
CA MET A 62 -8.93 -2.64 3.57
C MET A 62 -10.06 -2.98 4.55
N ARG A 63 -9.91 -4.04 5.34
CA ARG A 63 -10.86 -4.39 6.40
C ARG A 63 -10.89 -3.32 7.50
N ALA A 64 -9.72 -2.92 8.00
CA ALA A 64 -9.61 -1.89 9.03
C ALA A 64 -10.16 -0.54 8.56
N LEU A 65 -9.89 -0.17 7.30
CA LEU A 65 -10.45 1.04 6.69
C LEU A 65 -11.98 1.01 6.69
N GLY A 66 -12.59 -0.12 6.31
CA GLY A 66 -14.05 -0.26 6.35
C GLY A 66 -14.64 -0.10 7.74
N GLN A 67 -13.94 -0.59 8.78
CA GLN A 67 -14.35 -0.40 10.18
C GLN A 67 -14.30 1.07 10.58
N VAL A 68 -13.16 1.75 10.33
CA VAL A 68 -13.01 3.18 10.64
C VAL A 68 -14.08 4.02 9.95
N LEU A 69 -14.38 3.74 8.68
CA LEU A 69 -15.41 4.46 7.93
C LEU A 69 -16.84 4.20 8.43
N THR A 70 -17.08 3.09 9.13
CA THR A 70 -18.38 2.79 9.74
C THR A 70 -18.56 3.52 11.08
N ASP A 71 -17.46 3.83 11.75
CA ASP A 71 -17.45 4.51 13.05
C ASP A 71 -17.47 6.05 12.95
N LEU A 72 -17.36 6.60 11.73
CA LEU A 72 -17.45 8.04 11.42
C LEU A 72 -18.90 8.48 11.18
#